data_AF-A0A9E1LAZ7-F1
#
_entry.id   AF-A0A9E1LAZ7-F1
#
_cell.length_a   1.000
_cell.length_b   1.000
_cell.length_c   1.000
_cell.angle_alpha   90.00
_cell.angle_beta   90.00
_cell.angle_gamma   90.00
#
_symmetry.space_group_name_H-M   'P 1'
#
loop_
_entity.id
_entity.type
_entity.pdbx_description
1 polymer ?
#
loop_
_entity_poly.entity_id
_entity_poly.type
_entity_poly.pdbx_seq_one_letter_code
_entity_poly.pdbx_strand_id
1 'polypeptide(L)'
;GEFDDWVELYNSSSDPIDVGGMYITDNLDDDLYLIPNSNSSLTTVPGNGFLILWFDKDEEQGPHHIGEKLSADGEGIYLLSDSTTIIDSLSFDIQETDISMGRSPDGSANWVKFLSPTPGATNK
;
A
#
# COMPACT_ATOMS: atom_id res chain seq x y z
N GLY A 1 -17.09 -12.42 0.07
CA GLY A 1 -15.73 -11.93 -0.17
C GLY A 1 -15.55 -10.81 0.79
N GLU A 2 -14.51 -10.84 1.60
CA GLU A 2 -14.12 -9.67 2.37
C GLU A 2 -13.69 -8.63 1.33
N PHE A 3 -14.33 -7.46 1.34
CA PHE A 3 -14.01 -6.33 0.45
C PHE A 3 -13.17 -5.36 1.26
N ASP A 4 -12.06 -5.85 1.79
CA ASP A 4 -11.21 -5.04 2.66
C ASP A 4 -10.43 -4.02 1.85
N ASP A 5 -10.16 -2.90 2.50
CA ASP A 5 -9.35 -1.83 1.96
C ASP A 5 -7.93 -2.33 1.76
N TRP A 6 -7.27 -1.89 0.69
CA TRP A 6 -5.91 -2.29 0.41
C TRP A 6 -5.10 -1.17 -0.23
N VAL A 7 -3.80 -1.22 0.05
CA VAL A 7 -2.78 -0.41 -0.59
C VAL A 7 -1.80 -1.34 -1.28
N GLU A 8 -1.44 -1.02 -2.51
CA GLU A 8 -0.44 -1.79 -3.25
C GLU A 8 0.84 -0.99 -3.46
N LEU A 9 1.95 -1.58 -3.05
CA LEU A 9 3.28 -1.07 -3.31
C LEU A 9 3.81 -1.66 -4.60
N TYR A 10 4.18 -0.80 -5.54
CA TYR A 10 4.85 -1.20 -6.78
C TYR A 10 6.34 -0.87 -6.73
N ASN A 11 7.19 -1.87 -6.98
CA ASN A 11 8.62 -1.67 -7.10
C ASN A 11 9.00 -1.36 -8.56
N SER A 12 9.29 -0.10 -8.84
CA SER A 12 9.68 0.36 -10.19
C SER A 12 11.12 -0.01 -10.60
N SER A 13 11.92 -0.57 -9.69
CA SER A 13 13.28 -1.01 -9.99
C SER A 13 13.31 -2.44 -10.54
N SER A 14 14.46 -2.83 -11.12
CA SER A 14 14.67 -4.20 -11.59
C SER A 14 15.05 -5.19 -10.48
N ASP A 15 15.52 -4.69 -9.34
CA ASP A 15 16.00 -5.51 -8.22
C ASP A 15 14.90 -5.63 -7.15
N PRO A 16 14.84 -6.75 -6.41
CA PRO A 16 13.89 -6.89 -5.31
C PRO A 16 14.20 -5.88 -4.18
N ILE A 17 13.15 -5.33 -3.57
CA ILE A 17 13.24 -4.40 -2.44
C ILE A 17 12.49 -5.01 -1.26
N ASP A 18 13.17 -5.20 -0.13
CA ASP A 18 12.52 -5.56 1.13
C ASP A 18 11.99 -4.31 1.82
N VAL A 19 10.67 -4.26 2.03
CA VAL A 19 10.00 -3.18 2.76
C VAL A 19 9.79 -3.50 4.24
N GLY A 20 10.22 -4.68 4.70
CA GLY A 20 10.19 -5.05 6.11
C GLY A 20 10.98 -4.05 6.94
N GLY A 21 10.36 -3.51 7.99
CA GLY A 21 10.96 -2.53 8.89
C GLY A 21 10.71 -1.07 8.49
N MET A 22 10.11 -0.86 7.32
CA MET A 22 9.50 0.43 6.97
C MET A 22 8.19 0.61 7.74
N TYR A 23 7.69 1.85 7.72
CA TYR A 23 6.42 2.20 8.34
C TYR A 23 5.38 2.60 7.31
N ILE A 24 4.12 2.28 7.57
CA ILE A 24 2.97 2.75 6.81
C ILE A 24 1.94 3.38 7.75
N THR A 25 1.30 4.46 7.32
CA THR A 25 0.20 5.11 8.04
C THR A 25 -0.73 5.84 7.07
N ASP A 26 -1.97 6.05 7.46
CA ASP A 26 -2.92 6.93 6.79
C ASP A 26 -2.90 8.38 7.33
N ASN A 27 -2.34 8.56 8.53
CA ASN A 27 -2.24 9.84 9.23
C ASN A 27 -0.89 9.96 9.97
N LEU A 28 -0.16 11.06 9.71
CA LEU A 28 1.14 11.32 10.33
C LEU A 28 1.06 11.76 11.79
N ASP A 29 -0.13 12.13 12.28
CA ASP A 29 -0.37 12.45 13.69
C ASP A 29 -0.68 11.20 14.55
N ASP A 30 -0.90 10.05 13.91
CA ASP A 30 -1.19 8.77 14.56
C ASP A 30 0.08 7.90 14.74
N ASP A 31 -0.05 6.78 15.45
CA ASP A 31 1.04 5.82 15.62
C ASP A 31 1.37 5.16 14.27
N LEU A 32 2.66 5.06 13.96
CA LEU A 32 3.11 4.46 12.70
C LEU A 32 3.03 2.93 12.76
N TYR A 33 2.45 2.32 11.73
CA TYR A 33 2.40 0.86 11.63
C TYR A 33 3.71 0.31 11.04
N LEU A 34 4.42 -0.52 11.81
CA LEU A 34 5.65 -1.18 11.36
C LEU A 34 5.32 -2.36 10.45
N ILE A 35 5.77 -2.32 9.20
CA ILE A 35 5.72 -3.49 8.32
C ILE A 35 6.65 -4.57 8.92
N PRO A 36 6.15 -5.77 9.26
CA PRO A 36 6.95 -6.76 9.99
C PRO A 36 8.26 -7.12 9.30
N ASN A 37 9.39 -6.97 9.99
CA ASN A 37 10.73 -7.29 9.47
C ASN A 37 11.25 -8.68 9.88
N SER A 38 10.39 -9.52 10.45
CA SER A 38 10.76 -10.84 10.97
C SER A 38 10.98 -11.86 9.86
N ASN A 39 10.44 -11.63 8.65
CA ASN A 39 10.57 -12.53 7.51
C ASN A 39 10.54 -11.78 6.18
N SER A 40 11.73 -11.48 5.65
CA SER A 40 11.91 -10.78 4.38
C SER A 40 11.30 -11.50 3.17
N SER A 41 11.08 -12.82 3.23
CA SER A 41 10.41 -13.54 2.12
C SER A 41 8.95 -13.14 1.93
N LEU A 42 8.34 -12.52 2.95
CA LEU A 42 6.96 -12.02 2.90
C LEU A 42 6.89 -10.53 2.56
N THR A 43 7.93 -9.76 2.88
CA THR A 43 7.95 -8.29 2.70
C THR A 43 8.84 -7.83 1.55
N THR A 44 9.44 -8.76 0.79
CA THR A 44 10.19 -8.42 -0.41
C THR A 44 9.27 -8.24 -1.61
N VAL A 45 9.28 -7.04 -2.18
CA VAL A 45 8.62 -6.72 -3.46
C VAL A 45 9.58 -7.04 -4.60
N PRO A 46 9.26 -8.00 -5.50
CA PRO A 46 10.10 -8.29 -6.66
C PRO A 46 10.30 -7.06 -7.54
N GLY A 47 11.38 -7.01 -8.33
CA GLY A 47 11.56 -5.96 -9.33
C GLY A 47 10.41 -5.95 -10.34
N ASN A 48 9.81 -4.78 -10.59
CA ASN A 48 8.55 -4.62 -11.33
C ASN A 48 7.38 -5.42 -10.76
N GLY A 49 7.45 -5.80 -9.49
CA GLY A 49 6.44 -6.55 -8.77
C GLY A 49 5.59 -5.68 -7.84
N PHE A 50 4.65 -6.33 -7.19
CA PHE A 50 3.63 -5.71 -6.35
C PHE A 50 3.59 -6.39 -4.98
N LEU A 51 3.25 -5.63 -3.95
CA LEU A 51 2.92 -6.14 -2.62
C LEU A 51 1.65 -5.45 -2.13
N ILE A 52 0.67 -6.27 -1.74
CA ILE A 52 -0.60 -5.79 -1.20
C ILE A 52 -0.49 -5.73 0.32
N LEU A 53 -0.95 -4.63 0.89
CA LEU A 53 -1.15 -4.42 2.31
C LEU A 53 -2.65 -4.21 2.54
N TRP A 54 -3.26 -5.06 3.36
CA TRP A 54 -4.68 -5.02 3.71
C TRP A 54 -4.88 -4.11 4.92
N PHE A 55 -5.73 -3.11 4.80
CA PHE A 55 -6.09 -2.18 5.87
C PHE A 55 -7.42 -2.63 6.48
N ASP A 56 -7.37 -3.71 7.25
CA ASP A 56 -8.56 -4.43 7.73
C ASP A 56 -8.68 -4.58 9.25
N LYS A 57 -7.67 -4.18 10.01
CA LYS A 57 -7.57 -4.38 11.47
C LYS A 57 -7.53 -5.86 11.88
N ASP A 58 -7.03 -6.75 11.03
CA ASP A 58 -6.93 -8.19 11.30
C ASP A 58 -5.49 -8.73 11.17
N GLU A 59 -4.61 -8.23 12.04
CA GLU A 59 -3.18 -8.61 12.06
C GLU A 59 -2.94 -10.12 12.27
N GLU A 60 -3.94 -10.86 12.77
CA GLU A 60 -3.86 -12.31 12.96
C GLU A 60 -3.79 -13.06 11.62
N GLN A 61 -4.22 -12.44 10.51
CA GLN A 61 -4.17 -13.04 9.17
C GLN A 61 -2.77 -13.03 8.55
N GLY A 62 -1.86 -12.19 9.05
CA GLY A 62 -0.45 -12.23 8.68
C GLY A 62 0.20 -10.85 8.48
N PRO A 63 1.46 -10.82 8.01
CA PRO A 63 2.28 -9.61 8.01
C PRO A 63 1.87 -8.55 6.98
N HIS A 64 0.86 -8.83 6.16
CA HIS A 64 0.31 -7.90 5.18
C HIS A 64 -0.96 -7.23 5.69
N HIS A 65 -1.46 -7.60 6.87
CA HIS A 65 -2.67 -7.05 7.46
C HIS A 65 -2.29 -5.97 8.47
N ILE A 66 -2.62 -4.74 8.10
CA ILE A 66 -2.32 -3.52 8.82
C ILE A 66 -3.41 -3.31 9.87
N GLY A 67 -3.00 -2.93 11.07
CA GLY A 67 -3.88 -2.62 12.21
C GLY A 67 -4.74 -1.37 12.04
N GLU A 68 -4.90 -0.88 10.81
CA GLU A 68 -5.64 0.33 10.45
C GLU A 68 -6.69 0.06 9.36
N LYS A 69 -7.62 0.99 9.18
CA LYS A 69 -8.64 0.96 8.11
C LYS A 69 -8.67 2.28 7.40
N LEU A 70 -8.87 2.25 6.09
CA LEU A 70 -8.97 3.46 5.30
C LEU A 70 -10.37 4.06 5.34
N SER A 71 -10.45 5.38 5.29
CA SER A 71 -11.70 6.13 5.13
C SER A 71 -12.09 6.24 3.66
N ALA A 72 -13.32 5.84 3.35
CA ALA A 72 -13.89 6.03 2.01
C ALA A 72 -14.07 7.51 1.62
N ASP A 73 -14.05 8.44 2.58
CA ASP A 73 -14.19 9.89 2.31
C ASP A 73 -12.89 10.55 1.82
N GLY A 74 -11.76 9.84 1.90
CA GLY A 74 -10.44 10.31 1.47
C GLY A 74 -9.54 10.69 2.63
N GLU A 75 -8.26 10.29 2.53
CA GLU A 75 -7.22 10.61 3.50
C GLU A 75 -5.81 10.52 2.87
N GLY A 76 -4.76 10.47 3.70
CA GLY A 76 -3.39 10.25 3.27
C GLY A 76 -3.00 8.77 3.30
N ILE A 77 -1.93 8.43 2.59
CA ILE A 77 -1.20 7.18 2.73
C ILE A 77 0.26 7.56 2.67
N TYR A 78 1.04 7.14 3.66
CA TYR A 78 2.44 7.51 3.80
C TYR A 78 3.27 6.25 4.01
N LEU A 79 4.27 6.04 3.16
CA LEU A 79 5.30 5.02 3.35
C LEU A 79 6.57 5.72 3.84
N LEU A 80 7.14 5.27 4.95
CA LEU A 80 8.31 5.88 5.57
C LEU A 80 9.44 4.86 5.76
N SER A 81 10.69 5.26 5.51
CA SER A 81 11.86 4.38 5.70
C SER A 81 12.23 4.17 7.18
N ASP A 82 11.83 5.13 8.00
CA ASP A 82 12.00 5.19 9.44
C ASP A 82 10.81 5.98 10.01
N SER A 83 10.84 6.37 11.29
CA SER A 83 9.72 7.09 11.90
C SER A 83 9.57 8.56 11.47
N THR A 84 10.36 9.05 10.50
CA THR A 84 10.44 10.46 10.12
C THR A 84 10.59 10.72 8.62
N THR A 85 11.20 9.80 7.88
CA THR A 85 11.57 10.01 6.47
C THR A 85 10.53 9.37 5.55
N ILE A 86 9.73 10.20 4.88
CA ILE A 86 8.74 9.76 3.88
C ILE A 86 9.47 9.32 2.59
N ILE A 87 9.17 8.10 2.13
CA ILE A 87 9.63 7.53 0.86
C ILE A 87 8.66 7.93 -0.27
N ASP A 88 7.36 7.67 -0.08
CA ASP A 88 6.29 8.01 -1.02
C ASP A 88 5.02 8.31 -0.23
N SER A 89 4.12 9.06 -0.86
CA SER A 89 2.83 9.41 -0.26
C SER A 89 1.77 9.63 -1.32
N LEU A 90 0.53 9.30 -0.96
CA LEU A 90 -0.67 9.61 -1.74
C LEU A 90 -1.68 10.31 -0.85
N SER A 91 -2.31 11.37 -1.33
CA SER A 91 -3.58 11.82 -0.79
C SER A 91 -4.66 11.46 -1.80
N PHE A 92 -5.72 10.81 -1.33
CA PHE A 92 -6.84 10.40 -2.18
C PHE A 92 -8.13 11.05 -1.70
N ASP A 93 -9.01 11.36 -2.64
CA ASP A 93 -10.36 11.83 -2.36
C ASP A 93 -11.32 10.64 -2.24
N ILE A 94 -12.61 10.91 -2.10
CA ILE A 94 -13.69 9.92 -2.00
C ILE A 94 -13.47 8.71 -2.93
N GLN A 95 -13.42 7.53 -2.31
CA GLN A 95 -13.38 6.24 -2.99
C GLN A 95 -14.79 5.74 -3.28
N GLU A 96 -14.93 5.03 -4.40
CA GLU A 96 -16.19 4.46 -4.87
C GLU A 96 -16.05 2.94 -4.88
N THR A 97 -17.14 2.22 -4.55
CA THR A 97 -17.15 0.77 -4.60
C THR A 97 -16.75 0.26 -5.98
N ASP A 98 -15.91 -0.78 -6.02
CA ASP A 98 -15.39 -1.41 -7.23
C ASP A 98 -14.52 -0.50 -8.12
N ILE A 99 -14.09 0.67 -7.62
CA ILE A 99 -13.14 1.57 -8.28
C ILE A 99 -11.86 1.62 -7.45
N SER A 100 -10.72 1.44 -8.12
CA SER A 100 -9.40 1.64 -7.50
C SER A 100 -8.71 2.89 -8.05
N MET A 101 -7.77 3.44 -7.30
CA MET A 101 -6.92 4.54 -7.73
C MET A 101 -5.47 4.05 -7.81
N GLY A 102 -4.80 4.31 -8.94
CA GLY A 102 -3.45 3.79 -9.20
C GLY A 102 -2.69 4.59 -10.24
N ARG A 103 -1.40 4.28 -10.42
CA ARG A 103 -0.54 4.94 -11.42
C ARG A 103 -0.69 4.26 -12.78
N SER A 104 -0.87 5.05 -13.86
CA SER A 104 -0.95 4.55 -15.25
C SER A 104 0.00 5.27 -16.21
N PRO A 105 1.03 4.59 -16.76
CA PRO A 105 1.46 3.21 -16.45
C PRO A 105 1.94 3.00 -15.00
N ASP A 106 2.16 1.74 -14.59
CA ASP A 106 2.72 1.39 -13.28
C ASP A 106 3.97 2.25 -12.97
N GLY A 107 4.02 2.81 -11.76
CA GLY A 107 5.13 3.67 -11.33
C GLY A 107 5.22 5.05 -11.99
N SER A 108 4.31 5.42 -12.89
CA SER A 108 4.28 6.77 -13.49
C SER A 108 3.76 7.83 -12.51
N ALA A 109 3.97 9.10 -12.82
CA ALA A 109 3.42 10.21 -12.03
C ALA A 109 1.90 10.42 -12.22
N ASN A 110 1.25 9.64 -13.10
CA ASN A 110 -0.14 9.85 -13.51
C ASN A 110 -1.09 8.96 -12.71
N TRP A 111 -1.77 9.55 -11.72
CA TRP A 111 -2.81 8.87 -10.95
C TRP A 111 -4.16 8.93 -11.65
N VAL A 112 -4.81 7.77 -11.79
CA VAL A 112 -6.13 7.64 -12.42
C VAL A 112 -7.01 6.68 -11.62
N LYS A 113 -8.32 6.77 -11.87
CA LYS A 113 -9.30 5.78 -11.39
C LYS A 113 -9.41 4.62 -12.38
N PHE A 114 -9.45 3.40 -11.89
CA PHE A 114 -9.67 2.17 -12.66
C PHE A 114 -11.02 1.57 -12.28
N LEU A 115 -11.86 1.33 -13.28
CA LEU A 115 -13.18 0.69 -13.12
C LEU A 115 -13.08 -0.84 -12.90
N SER A 116 -11.89 -1.41 -13.05
CA SER A 116 -11.60 -2.80 -12.79
C SER A 116 -10.30 -2.87 -11.99
N PRO A 117 -10.36 -3.04 -10.66
CA PRO A 117 -9.16 -3.20 -9.85
C PRO A 117 -8.31 -4.40 -10.29
N THR A 118 -6.99 -4.24 -10.26
CA THR A 118 -6.02 -5.27 -10.67
C THR A 118 -5.01 -5.59 -9.56
N PRO A 119 -5.44 -5.93 -8.33
CA PRO A 119 -4.50 -6.24 -7.24
C PRO A 119 -3.55 -7.38 -7.64
N GLY A 120 -2.26 -7.16 -7.40
CA GLY A 120 -1.15 -8.05 -7.73
C GLY A 120 -0.73 -8.01 -9.20
N ALA A 121 -1.23 -7.07 -10.00
CA ALA A 121 -0.99 -7.00 -11.44
C ALA A 121 -0.95 -5.57 -11.98
N THR A 122 -0.35 -5.41 -13.17
CA THR A 122 -0.31 -4.12 -13.87
C THR A 122 -1.67 -3.48 -14.03
N ASN A 123 -1.72 -2.19 -13.71
CA ASN A 123 -2.90 -1.35 -13.84
C ASN A 123 -3.35 -1.22 -15.30
N LYS A 124 -4.61 -1.56 -15.61
CA LYS A 124 -5.17 -1.56 -16.98
C LYS A 124 -6.62 -1.11 -17.06
#